data_AF-A0A2U1K9P0-F1
#
_entry.id   AF-A0A2U1K9P0-F1
#
_cell.length_a   1.000
_cell.length_b   1.000
_cell.length_c   1.000
_cell.angle_alpha   90.00
_cell.angle_beta   90.00
_cell.angle_gamma   90.00
#
_symmetry.space_group_name_H-M   'P 1'
#
loop_
_entity.id
_entity.type
_entity.pdbx_description
1 polymer ?
#
loop_
_entity_poly.entity_id
_entity_poly.type
_entity_poly.pdbx_seq_one_letter_code
_entity_poly.pdbx_strand_id
1 'polypeptide(L)'
;MARRIKTITGSKENVRSKADELLKLINSTCPQAINIGIFADKIFFHSANASSDGALYAYGHVIVMVTSQIPHAMDILIAKLNRGCILTVPKFISYSEAAFQSKDAYFKAIGFQEEDGKLESADAYLGRLTRHMKLYGALIQTEVNGIQNLHGIEEGWKWLARFLNAIPANLYTVAALQAFIQVAGFALYRRYKNQFKKLLNIIYRDFLKNLREKEDTKVKQIVMSLEDYIQSNQFQKEPEGWRLKDSLQSNEFNASESNQSDHHQQYQNSSRGYNSGYQEQYNYNSGNRYTYRR
;
A
#
# COMPACT_ATOMS: atom_id res chain seq x y z
N MET A 1 -0.15 -22.69 4.07
CA MET A 1 -0.30 -21.24 4.38
C MET A 1 -0.60 -20.40 3.13
N ALA A 2 0.30 -20.32 2.14
CA ALA A 2 0.16 -19.49 0.93
C ALA A 2 -1.21 -19.60 0.22
N ARG A 3 -1.71 -20.83 -0.02
CA ARG A 3 -3.03 -21.07 -0.63
C ARG A 3 -4.18 -20.41 0.14
N ARG A 4 -4.12 -20.39 1.48
CA ARG A 4 -5.16 -19.75 2.30
C ARG A 4 -5.09 -18.24 2.15
N ILE A 5 -3.90 -17.67 2.24
CA ILE A 5 -3.70 -16.24 2.08
C ILE A 5 -4.17 -15.75 0.69
N LYS A 6 -3.84 -16.45 -0.39
CA LYS A 6 -4.28 -16.10 -1.75
C LYS A 6 -5.82 -16.08 -1.93
N THR A 7 -6.56 -16.77 -1.07
CA THR A 7 -8.02 -16.92 -1.16
C THR A 7 -8.78 -16.09 -0.12
N ILE A 8 -8.10 -15.12 0.50
CA ILE A 8 -8.74 -14.10 1.35
C ILE A 8 -9.59 -13.18 0.47
N THR A 9 -10.86 -13.04 0.81
CA THR A 9 -11.83 -12.19 0.12
C THR A 9 -12.64 -11.35 1.11
N GLY A 10 -13.28 -10.29 0.62
CA GLY A 10 -13.99 -9.30 1.43
C GLY A 10 -15.29 -9.74 2.08
N SER A 11 -15.51 -11.03 2.38
CA SER A 11 -16.67 -11.50 3.14
C SER A 11 -16.32 -11.84 4.58
N LYS A 12 -17.24 -11.56 5.52
CA LYS A 12 -17.02 -11.81 6.95
C LYS A 12 -16.69 -13.29 7.24
N GLU A 13 -17.41 -14.20 6.59
CA GLU A 13 -17.22 -15.64 6.77
C GLU A 13 -15.88 -16.12 6.22
N ASN A 14 -15.48 -15.63 5.04
CA ASN A 14 -14.17 -15.97 4.48
C ASN A 14 -13.05 -15.48 5.39
N VAL A 15 -13.11 -14.23 5.84
CA VAL A 15 -12.11 -13.64 6.74
C VAL A 15 -11.97 -14.45 8.04
N ARG A 16 -13.09 -14.78 8.71
CA ARG A 16 -13.08 -15.57 9.95
C ARG A 16 -12.49 -16.96 9.72
N SER A 17 -13.02 -17.68 8.72
CA SER A 17 -12.54 -19.02 8.36
C SER A 17 -11.04 -19.02 8.05
N LYS A 18 -10.56 -18.02 7.29
CA LYS A 18 -9.15 -17.92 6.91
C LYS A 18 -8.26 -17.57 8.10
N ALA A 19 -8.71 -16.71 9.01
CA ALA A 19 -7.98 -16.42 10.24
C ALA A 19 -7.81 -17.70 11.08
N ASP A 20 -8.87 -18.49 11.28
CA ASP A 20 -8.82 -19.74 12.05
C ASP A 20 -7.91 -20.79 11.41
N GLU A 21 -8.01 -20.96 10.08
CA GLU A 21 -7.13 -21.87 9.34
C GLU A 21 -5.65 -21.45 9.47
N LEU A 22 -5.37 -20.15 9.42
CA LEU A 22 -4.01 -19.62 9.54
C LEU A 22 -3.48 -19.80 10.97
N LEU A 23 -4.30 -19.58 11.99
CA LEU A 23 -3.93 -19.84 13.39
C LEU A 23 -3.55 -21.30 13.61
N LYS A 24 -4.37 -22.23 13.10
CA LYS A 24 -4.06 -23.68 13.16
C LYS A 24 -2.74 -24.01 12.47
N LEU A 25 -2.48 -23.40 11.31
CA LEU A 25 -1.23 -23.61 10.58
C LEU A 25 -0.02 -23.02 11.31
N ILE A 26 -0.15 -21.85 11.94
CA ILE A 26 0.95 -21.23 12.69
C ILE A 26 1.33 -22.09 13.90
N ASN A 27 0.34 -22.68 14.57
CA ASN A 27 0.51 -23.54 15.74
C ASN A 27 0.74 -25.03 15.40
N SER A 28 1.04 -25.35 14.13
CA SER A 28 1.27 -26.74 13.68
C SER A 28 2.69 -27.25 13.96
N THR A 29 3.06 -28.41 13.42
CA THR A 29 4.25 -29.22 13.76
C THR A 29 5.62 -28.51 13.62
N CYS A 30 5.72 -27.42 12.88
CA CYS A 30 6.97 -26.63 12.75
C CYS A 30 7.08 -25.58 13.88
N PRO A 31 8.28 -25.22 14.37
CA PRO A 31 8.43 -24.16 15.37
C PRO A 31 7.63 -22.89 15.01
N GLN A 32 6.84 -22.39 15.96
CA GLN A 32 5.89 -21.29 15.74
C GLN A 32 6.58 -20.06 15.13
N ALA A 33 7.81 -19.75 15.54
CA ALA A 33 8.61 -18.66 14.99
C ALA A 33 8.85 -18.77 13.47
N ILE A 34 9.10 -19.98 12.97
CA ILE A 34 9.28 -20.23 11.53
C ILE A 34 7.95 -20.00 10.81
N ASN A 35 6.85 -20.52 11.35
CA ASN A 35 5.53 -20.32 10.75
C ASN A 35 5.08 -18.85 10.76
N ILE A 36 5.44 -18.08 11.79
CA ILE A 36 5.21 -16.62 11.85
C ILE A 36 5.98 -15.93 10.72
N GLY A 37 7.26 -16.29 10.51
CA GLY A 37 8.05 -15.78 9.39
C GLY A 37 7.40 -16.09 8.03
N ILE A 38 6.95 -17.34 7.84
CA ILE A 38 6.22 -17.75 6.63
C ILE A 38 4.91 -16.96 6.48
N PHE A 39 4.17 -16.73 7.57
CA PHE A 39 2.94 -15.95 7.55
C PHE A 39 3.21 -14.52 7.07
N ALA A 40 4.19 -13.83 7.67
CA ALA A 40 4.57 -12.49 7.28
C ALA A 40 5.02 -12.42 5.81
N ASP A 41 5.86 -13.36 5.37
CA ASP A 41 6.34 -13.45 3.99
C ASP A 41 5.21 -13.64 2.99
N LYS A 42 4.27 -14.54 3.29
CA LYS A 42 3.14 -14.84 2.39
C LYS A 42 2.09 -13.73 2.39
N ILE A 43 1.83 -13.07 3.52
CA ILE A 43 0.98 -11.87 3.55
C ILE A 43 1.59 -10.80 2.65
N PHE A 44 2.86 -10.42 2.92
CA PHE A 44 3.59 -9.40 2.17
C PHE A 44 3.53 -9.64 0.65
N PHE A 45 3.83 -10.87 0.22
CA PHE A 45 3.87 -11.22 -1.20
C PHE A 45 2.48 -11.23 -1.85
N HIS A 46 1.47 -11.86 -1.21
CA HIS A 46 0.17 -12.03 -1.84
C HIS A 46 -0.69 -10.77 -1.78
N SER A 47 -0.57 -9.94 -0.75
CA SER A 47 -1.27 -8.65 -0.68
C SER A 47 -0.82 -7.69 -1.78
N ALA A 48 0.44 -7.73 -2.19
CA ALA A 48 0.94 -6.91 -3.30
C ALA A 48 0.21 -7.20 -4.62
N ASN A 49 -0.35 -8.42 -4.73
CA ASN A 49 -1.09 -8.92 -5.89
C ASN A 49 -2.61 -8.96 -5.65
N ALA A 50 -3.12 -8.23 -4.64
CA ALA A 50 -4.55 -8.18 -4.35
C ALA A 50 -5.34 -7.59 -5.53
N SER A 51 -6.48 -8.23 -5.85
CA SER A 51 -7.32 -7.86 -7.00
C SER A 51 -8.04 -6.52 -6.82
N SER A 52 -8.28 -6.08 -5.58
CA SER A 52 -8.94 -4.81 -5.26
C SER A 52 -8.52 -4.29 -3.89
N ASP A 53 -8.87 -3.03 -3.59
CA ASP A 53 -8.69 -2.47 -2.25
C ASP A 53 -9.59 -3.17 -1.21
N GLY A 54 -10.77 -3.65 -1.63
CA GLY A 54 -11.62 -4.54 -0.83
C GLY A 54 -10.92 -5.80 -0.33
N ALA A 55 -10.08 -6.41 -1.17
CA ALA A 55 -9.27 -7.54 -0.75
C ALA A 55 -8.22 -7.10 0.30
N LEU A 56 -7.58 -5.94 0.14
CA LEU A 56 -6.61 -5.42 1.12
C LEU A 56 -7.24 -5.16 2.49
N TYR A 57 -8.50 -4.69 2.55
CA TYR A 57 -9.24 -4.61 3.81
C TYR A 57 -9.44 -5.99 4.45
N ALA A 58 -9.80 -7.00 3.66
CA ALA A 58 -9.89 -8.36 4.15
C ALA A 58 -8.56 -8.91 4.70
N TYR A 59 -7.44 -8.60 4.04
CA TYR A 59 -6.10 -8.89 4.57
C TYR A 59 -5.90 -8.22 5.94
N GLY A 60 -6.22 -6.93 6.08
CA GLY A 60 -6.15 -6.20 7.35
C GLY A 60 -6.91 -6.90 8.47
N HIS A 61 -8.16 -7.31 8.23
CA HIS A 61 -8.96 -8.07 9.20
C HIS A 61 -8.32 -9.41 9.58
N VAL A 62 -7.85 -10.20 8.61
CA VAL A 62 -7.19 -11.48 8.88
C VAL A 62 -5.92 -11.26 9.71
N ILE A 63 -5.12 -10.25 9.39
CA ILE A 63 -3.91 -9.90 10.15
C ILE A 63 -4.27 -9.57 11.60
N VAL A 64 -5.24 -8.68 11.84
CA VAL A 64 -5.65 -8.30 13.20
C VAL A 64 -6.18 -9.50 13.99
N MET A 65 -7.02 -10.35 13.37
CA MET A 65 -7.53 -11.54 14.03
C MET A 65 -6.42 -12.53 14.40
N VAL A 66 -5.51 -12.84 13.47
CA VAL A 66 -4.40 -13.77 13.72
C VAL A 66 -3.44 -13.23 14.78
N THR A 67 -3.03 -11.97 14.65
CA THR A 67 -2.05 -11.34 15.54
C THR A 67 -2.60 -11.07 16.93
N SER A 68 -3.93 -10.97 17.11
CA SER A 68 -4.53 -10.91 18.45
C SER A 68 -4.26 -12.15 19.30
N GLN A 69 -4.14 -13.32 18.66
CA GLN A 69 -3.84 -14.58 19.33
C GLN A 69 -2.34 -14.85 19.39
N ILE A 70 -1.56 -14.25 18.49
CA ILE A 70 -0.11 -14.42 18.39
C ILE A 70 0.53 -13.03 18.23
N PRO A 71 0.64 -12.22 19.31
CA PRO A 71 1.05 -10.82 19.23
C PRO A 71 2.37 -10.59 18.50
N HIS A 72 3.36 -11.46 18.71
CA HIS A 72 4.67 -11.37 18.05
C HIS A 72 4.60 -11.47 16.52
N ALA A 73 3.54 -12.06 15.95
CA ALA A 73 3.35 -12.10 14.51
C ALA A 73 3.10 -10.71 13.90
N MET A 74 2.59 -9.75 14.68
CA MET A 74 2.46 -8.36 14.22
C MET A 74 3.85 -7.75 13.99
N ASP A 75 4.76 -7.88 14.97
CA ASP A 75 6.10 -7.30 14.89
C ASP A 75 6.87 -7.83 13.67
N ILE A 76 6.81 -9.14 13.42
CA ILE A 76 7.48 -9.77 12.29
C ILE A 76 6.86 -9.32 10.96
N LEU A 77 5.53 -9.17 10.89
CA LEU A 77 4.86 -8.66 9.70
C LEU A 77 5.23 -7.20 9.42
N ILE A 78 5.22 -6.34 10.43
CA ILE A 78 5.62 -4.93 10.29
C ILE A 78 7.09 -4.84 9.89
N ALA A 79 7.98 -5.65 10.49
CA ALA A 79 9.38 -5.71 10.09
C ALA A 79 9.53 -6.13 8.62
N LYS A 80 8.73 -7.10 8.15
CA LYS A 80 8.72 -7.51 6.75
C LYS A 80 8.27 -6.39 5.81
N LEU A 81 7.19 -5.69 6.16
CA LEU A 81 6.69 -4.54 5.39
C LEU A 81 7.72 -3.41 5.34
N ASN A 82 8.31 -3.06 6.48
CA ASN A 82 9.34 -2.03 6.61
C ASN A 82 10.57 -2.33 5.74
N ARG A 83 10.99 -3.60 5.68
CA ARG A 83 12.11 -4.03 4.84
C ARG A 83 11.76 -3.98 3.35
N GLY A 84 10.54 -4.34 2.98
CA GLY A 84 10.10 -4.42 1.59
C GLY A 84 9.60 -3.10 0.99
N CYS A 85 9.20 -2.14 1.83
CA CYS A 85 8.74 -0.82 1.46
C CYS A 85 9.21 0.20 2.51
N ILE A 86 10.32 0.87 2.24
CA ILE A 86 10.99 1.81 3.16
C ILE A 86 10.06 2.96 3.64
N LEU A 87 9.05 3.31 2.86
CA LEU A 87 8.10 4.38 3.18
C LEU A 87 6.99 3.95 4.15
N THR A 88 6.90 2.68 4.53
CA THR A 88 6.08 2.27 5.70
C THR A 88 6.70 2.73 7.03
N VAL A 89 7.99 3.12 7.04
CA VAL A 89 8.72 3.69 8.20
C VAL A 89 8.81 5.23 8.19
N PRO A 90 8.26 5.90 7.17
CA PRO A 90 8.80 7.11 6.50
C PRO A 90 10.29 7.28 6.67
N LYS A 91 11.09 6.54 5.90
CA LYS A 91 12.54 6.79 5.80
C LYS A 91 12.91 7.25 4.41
N PHE A 92 13.68 8.34 4.35
CA PHE A 92 14.28 8.86 3.13
C PHE A 92 15.79 8.66 3.18
N ILE A 93 16.36 8.23 2.06
CA ILE A 93 17.80 8.07 1.88
C ILE A 93 18.18 8.97 0.70
N SER A 94 19.02 9.96 0.95
CA SER A 94 19.54 10.83 -0.12
C SER A 94 20.63 10.10 -0.89
N TYR A 95 20.60 10.19 -2.22
CA TYR A 95 21.71 9.74 -3.04
C TYR A 95 22.94 10.64 -2.85
N SER A 96 24.12 10.03 -2.75
CA SER A 96 25.40 10.70 -2.95
C SER A 96 26.44 9.69 -3.41
N GLU A 97 27.37 10.12 -4.25
CA GLU A 97 28.45 9.26 -4.77
C GLU A 97 29.39 8.77 -3.66
N ALA A 98 29.56 9.56 -2.59
CA ALA A 98 30.35 9.15 -1.43
C ALA A 98 29.69 8.03 -0.60
N ALA A 99 28.36 7.98 -0.56
CA ALA A 99 27.61 6.99 0.23
C ALA A 99 27.29 5.72 -0.57
N PHE A 100 27.23 5.80 -1.89
CA PHE A 100 26.83 4.70 -2.76
C PHE A 100 27.84 4.48 -3.88
N GLN A 101 28.33 3.24 -3.98
CA GLN A 101 29.27 2.83 -5.02
C GLN A 101 28.68 2.93 -6.44
N SER A 102 27.36 2.84 -6.58
CA SER A 102 26.64 2.97 -7.84
C SER A 102 25.19 3.41 -7.63
N LYS A 103 24.51 3.85 -8.70
CA LYS A 103 23.07 4.13 -8.68
C LYS A 103 22.25 2.88 -8.37
N ASP A 104 22.67 1.72 -8.85
CA ASP A 104 21.99 0.45 -8.56
C ASP A 104 22.08 0.09 -7.07
N ALA A 105 23.23 0.32 -6.44
CA ALA A 105 23.37 0.14 -4.99
C ALA A 105 22.43 1.07 -4.21
N TYR A 106 22.27 2.32 -4.68
CA TYR A 106 21.29 3.25 -4.12
C TYR A 106 19.85 2.77 -4.33
N PHE A 107 19.48 2.34 -5.53
CA PHE A 107 18.14 1.86 -5.82
C PHE A 107 17.77 0.64 -4.96
N LYS A 108 18.70 -0.32 -4.82
CA LYS A 108 18.56 -1.45 -3.90
C LYS A 108 18.37 -0.98 -2.45
N ALA A 109 19.13 0.03 -2.01
CA ALA A 109 19.03 0.57 -0.65
C ALA A 109 17.68 1.25 -0.36
N ILE A 110 17.03 1.87 -1.36
CA ILE A 110 15.68 2.44 -1.21
C ILE A 110 14.56 1.42 -1.48
N GLY A 111 14.92 0.18 -1.84
CA GLY A 111 13.99 -0.94 -1.89
C GLY A 111 13.65 -1.46 -3.29
N PHE A 112 14.37 -1.05 -4.34
CA PHE A 112 14.24 -1.70 -5.65
C PHE A 112 14.70 -3.17 -5.55
N GLN A 113 13.97 -4.03 -6.23
CA GLN A 113 14.24 -5.45 -6.35
C GLN A 113 15.06 -5.73 -7.60
N GLU A 114 15.80 -6.82 -7.54
CA GLU A 114 16.54 -7.39 -8.66
C GLU A 114 15.92 -8.73 -8.99
N GLU A 115 15.55 -8.91 -10.25
CA GLU A 115 14.99 -10.15 -10.80
C GLU A 115 15.89 -10.56 -11.97
N ASP A 116 16.40 -11.79 -11.92
CA ASP A 116 17.32 -12.35 -12.93
C ASP A 116 18.55 -11.48 -13.24
N GLY A 117 19.13 -10.88 -12.20
CA GLY A 117 20.33 -10.03 -12.33
C GLY A 117 20.04 -8.64 -12.90
N LYS A 118 18.77 -8.26 -13.06
CA LYS A 118 18.35 -6.96 -13.57
C LYS A 118 17.49 -6.24 -12.53
N LEU A 119 17.81 -4.97 -12.30
CA LEU A 119 17.01 -4.11 -11.45
C LEU A 119 15.60 -3.92 -12.06
N GLU A 120 14.57 -3.97 -11.21
CA GLU A 120 13.21 -3.70 -11.64
C GLU A 120 13.06 -2.28 -12.21
N SER A 121 12.05 -2.07 -13.06
CA SER A 121 11.77 -0.74 -13.60
C SER A 121 11.20 0.19 -12.52
N ALA A 122 11.34 1.51 -12.73
CA ALA A 122 10.73 2.51 -11.85
C ALA A 122 9.21 2.33 -11.71
N ASP A 123 8.54 1.83 -12.76
CA ASP A 123 7.10 1.58 -12.77
C ASP A 123 6.71 0.33 -11.99
N ALA A 124 7.49 -0.74 -12.11
CA ALA A 124 7.31 -1.93 -11.29
C ALA A 124 7.48 -1.59 -9.80
N TYR A 125 8.55 -0.85 -9.47
CA TYR A 125 8.79 -0.37 -8.11
C TYR A 125 7.66 0.52 -7.60
N LEU A 126 7.22 1.52 -8.38
CA LEU A 126 6.14 2.43 -8.02
C LEU A 126 4.82 1.68 -7.77
N GLY A 127 4.49 0.72 -8.63
CA GLY A 127 3.32 -0.14 -8.49
C GLY A 127 3.38 -0.98 -7.20
N ARG A 128 4.52 -1.60 -6.95
CA ARG A 128 4.75 -2.42 -5.75
C ARG A 128 4.68 -1.56 -4.47
N LEU A 129 5.36 -0.43 -4.44
CA LEU A 129 5.33 0.54 -3.34
C LEU A 129 3.90 0.98 -3.03
N THR A 130 3.13 1.34 -4.05
CA THR A 130 1.71 1.74 -3.93
C THR A 130 0.90 0.63 -3.27
N ARG A 131 1.04 -0.62 -3.72
CA ARG A 131 0.30 -1.77 -3.16
C ARG A 131 0.65 -2.02 -1.69
N HIS A 132 1.91 -1.93 -1.32
CA HIS A 132 2.34 -2.09 0.08
C HIS A 132 1.82 -0.96 0.97
N MET A 133 1.84 0.28 0.48
CA MET A 133 1.28 1.42 1.23
C MET A 133 -0.23 1.32 1.40
N LYS A 134 -0.95 0.80 0.41
CA LYS A 134 -2.38 0.49 0.54
C LYS A 134 -2.63 -0.61 1.59
N LEU A 135 -1.87 -1.70 1.59
CA LEU A 135 -1.98 -2.72 2.65
C LEU A 135 -1.72 -2.11 4.03
N TYR A 136 -0.66 -1.31 4.16
CA TYR A 136 -0.30 -0.65 5.41
C TYR A 136 -1.45 0.25 5.91
N GLY A 137 -2.05 1.04 5.01
CA GLY A 137 -3.24 1.83 5.31
C GLY A 137 -4.44 0.98 5.73
N ALA A 138 -4.68 -0.16 5.06
CA ALA A 138 -5.77 -1.08 5.39
C ALA A 138 -5.59 -1.70 6.78
N LEU A 139 -4.38 -2.16 7.10
CA LEU A 139 -4.03 -2.71 8.42
C LEU A 139 -4.27 -1.68 9.54
N ILE A 140 -3.75 -0.47 9.38
CA ILE A 140 -3.84 0.60 10.39
C ILE A 140 -5.27 0.94 10.76
N GLN A 141 -6.17 0.97 9.78
CA GLN A 141 -7.55 1.34 10.04
C GLN A 141 -8.46 0.17 10.40
N THR A 142 -7.94 -1.06 10.41
CA THR A 142 -8.77 -2.24 10.65
C THR A 142 -9.30 -2.20 12.09
N GLU A 143 -10.63 -2.25 12.20
CA GLU A 143 -11.37 -2.38 13.44
C GLU A 143 -12.07 -3.75 13.47
N VAL A 144 -11.77 -4.57 14.47
CA VAL A 144 -12.45 -5.85 14.70
C VAL A 144 -13.11 -5.82 16.06
N ASN A 145 -14.41 -6.10 16.12
CA ASN A 145 -15.16 -5.99 17.37
C ASN A 145 -14.57 -6.91 18.46
N GLY A 146 -14.28 -6.34 19.63
CA GLY A 146 -13.68 -7.05 20.76
C GLY A 146 -12.20 -7.41 20.62
N ILE A 147 -11.52 -6.97 19.54
CA ILE A 147 -10.10 -7.26 19.31
C ILE A 147 -9.33 -5.95 19.15
N GLN A 148 -8.30 -5.76 19.98
CA GLN A 148 -7.39 -4.63 19.85
C GLN A 148 -6.47 -4.84 18.64
N ASN A 149 -6.40 -3.85 17.75
CA ASN A 149 -5.40 -3.81 16.69
C ASN A 149 -4.05 -3.34 17.24
N LEU A 150 -3.06 -4.24 17.26
CA LEU A 150 -1.71 -3.97 17.79
C LEU A 150 -0.93 -2.94 16.96
N HIS A 151 -1.34 -2.68 15.72
CA HIS A 151 -0.75 -1.67 14.83
C HIS A 151 -1.85 -0.77 14.23
N GLY A 152 -2.69 -0.23 15.11
CA GLY A 152 -3.91 0.49 14.74
C GLY A 152 -3.73 1.96 14.34
N ILE A 153 -4.84 2.71 14.39
CA ILE A 153 -4.99 4.06 13.83
C ILE A 153 -4.00 5.09 14.40
N GLU A 154 -3.48 4.87 15.60
CA GLU A 154 -2.47 5.73 16.23
C GLU A 154 -1.13 5.67 15.50
N GLU A 155 -0.75 4.50 15.00
CA GLU A 155 0.46 4.34 14.19
C GLU A 155 0.33 5.05 12.85
N GLY A 156 -0.86 5.08 12.26
CA GLY A 156 -1.14 5.88 11.05
C GLY A 156 -1.00 7.39 11.27
N TRP A 157 -1.41 7.88 12.44
CA TRP A 157 -1.19 9.29 12.81
C TRP A 157 0.30 9.60 13.00
N LYS A 158 1.03 8.75 13.73
CA LYS A 158 2.48 8.88 13.90
C LYS A 158 3.20 8.82 12.57
N TRP A 159 2.79 7.93 11.67
CA TRP A 159 3.31 7.83 10.31
C TRP A 159 3.13 9.13 9.54
N LEU A 160 1.92 9.70 9.49
CA LEU A 160 1.66 10.96 8.80
C LEU A 160 2.48 12.12 9.37
N ALA A 161 2.55 12.23 10.70
CA ALA A 161 3.34 13.28 11.35
C ALA A 161 4.83 13.16 11.01
N ARG A 162 5.42 11.96 11.10
CA ARG A 162 6.83 11.71 10.73
C ARG A 162 7.07 11.99 9.25
N PHE A 163 6.16 11.53 8.40
CA PHE A 163 6.24 11.71 6.96
C PHE A 163 6.28 13.19 6.59
N LEU A 164 5.31 13.98 7.06
CA LEU A 164 5.20 15.41 6.70
C LEU A 164 6.31 16.27 7.31
N ASN A 165 6.90 15.84 8.43
CA ASN A 165 7.99 16.58 9.08
C ASN A 165 9.37 16.32 8.46
N ALA A 166 9.60 15.16 7.83
CA ALA A 166 10.95 14.72 7.48
C ALA A 166 11.14 14.24 6.04
N ILE A 167 10.07 13.94 5.30
CA ILE A 167 10.17 13.31 3.98
C ILE A 167 10.04 14.34 2.87
N PRO A 168 11.05 14.47 1.98
CA PRO A 168 10.99 15.39 0.87
C PRO A 168 10.05 14.89 -0.23
N ALA A 169 9.40 15.83 -0.92
CA ALA A 169 8.44 15.54 -1.97
C ALA A 169 9.11 15.11 -3.29
N ASN A 170 8.77 13.90 -3.76
CA ASN A 170 9.18 13.33 -5.04
C ASN A 170 8.10 12.34 -5.53
N LEU A 171 8.30 11.74 -6.72
CA LEU A 171 7.35 10.79 -7.32
C LEU A 171 6.95 9.65 -6.35
N TYR A 172 7.91 8.97 -5.73
CA TYR A 172 7.66 7.82 -4.87
C TYR A 172 6.95 8.19 -3.56
N THR A 173 7.31 9.33 -2.99
CA THR A 173 6.75 9.81 -1.72
C THR A 173 5.32 10.32 -1.90
N VAL A 174 5.02 11.04 -2.99
CA VAL A 174 3.63 11.45 -3.27
C VAL A 174 2.74 10.25 -3.61
N ALA A 175 3.27 9.24 -4.31
CA ALA A 175 2.56 7.99 -4.56
C ALA A 175 2.27 7.22 -3.26
N ALA A 176 3.25 7.13 -2.36
CA ALA A 176 3.06 6.49 -1.05
C ALA A 176 2.00 7.21 -0.20
N LEU A 177 2.08 8.54 -0.14
CA LEU A 177 1.14 9.37 0.60
C LEU A 177 -0.28 9.23 0.06
N GLN A 178 -0.45 9.31 -1.27
CA GLN A 178 -1.74 9.13 -1.93
C GLN A 178 -2.30 7.72 -1.64
N ALA A 179 -1.50 6.67 -1.85
CA ALA A 179 -1.90 5.29 -1.61
C ALA A 179 -2.37 5.06 -0.16
N PHE A 180 -1.62 5.61 0.80
CA PHE A 180 -1.96 5.52 2.21
C PHE A 180 -3.27 6.26 2.54
N ILE A 181 -3.40 7.51 2.10
CA ILE A 181 -4.57 8.36 2.42
C ILE A 181 -5.84 7.85 1.74
N GLN A 182 -5.76 7.38 0.49
CA GLN A 182 -6.92 6.80 -0.20
C GLN A 182 -7.57 5.67 0.60
N VAL A 183 -6.75 4.87 1.28
CA VAL A 183 -7.20 3.71 2.06
C VAL A 183 -7.55 4.13 3.49
N ALA A 184 -6.63 4.74 4.23
CA ALA A 184 -6.79 5.02 5.65
C ALA A 184 -7.48 6.36 5.98
N GLY A 185 -7.63 7.25 5.00
CA GLY A 185 -8.09 8.63 5.22
C GLY A 185 -9.48 8.71 5.84
N PHE A 186 -10.38 7.79 5.51
CA PHE A 186 -11.71 7.71 6.10
C PHE A 186 -11.67 7.47 7.62
N ALA A 187 -10.94 6.45 8.07
CA ALA A 187 -10.80 6.17 9.49
C ALA A 187 -10.01 7.27 10.24
N LEU A 188 -8.97 7.82 9.62
CA LEU A 188 -8.20 8.93 10.19
C LEU A 188 -9.09 10.17 10.40
N TYR A 189 -9.94 10.49 9.43
CA TYR A 189 -10.93 11.56 9.60
C TYR A 189 -11.94 11.23 10.69
N ARG A 190 -12.48 10.00 10.73
CA ARG A 190 -13.42 9.59 11.78
C ARG A 190 -12.82 9.73 13.17
N ARG A 191 -11.54 9.40 13.35
CA ARG A 191 -10.82 9.43 14.63
C ARG A 191 -10.37 10.82 15.06
N TYR A 192 -9.82 11.63 14.14
CA TYR A 192 -9.12 12.88 14.45
C TYR A 192 -9.81 14.14 13.92
N LYS A 193 -10.87 13.99 13.11
CA LYS A 193 -11.77 15.07 12.64
C LYS A 193 -10.99 16.26 12.06
N ASN A 194 -11.12 17.43 12.69
CA ASN A 194 -10.50 18.68 12.23
C ASN A 194 -8.97 18.64 12.26
N GLN A 195 -8.35 17.84 13.12
CA GLN A 195 -6.89 17.72 13.13
C GLN A 195 -6.38 17.00 11.88
N PHE A 196 -7.12 16.00 11.38
CA PHE A 196 -6.79 15.38 10.10
C PHE A 196 -6.97 16.36 8.93
N LYS A 197 -8.03 17.18 8.92
CA LYS A 197 -8.21 18.24 7.92
C LYS A 197 -7.04 19.25 7.90
N LYS A 198 -6.47 19.60 9.06
CA LYS A 198 -5.27 20.45 9.12
C LYS A 198 -4.06 19.78 8.46
N LEU A 199 -3.85 18.48 8.69
CA LEU A 199 -2.78 17.74 8.00
C LEU A 199 -3.01 17.69 6.49
N LEU A 200 -4.24 17.47 6.03
CA LEU A 200 -4.58 17.53 4.60
C LEU A 200 -4.30 18.92 4.01
N ASN A 201 -4.54 19.99 4.76
CA ASN A 201 -4.20 21.35 4.33
C ASN A 201 -2.67 21.55 4.20
N ILE A 202 -1.87 21.01 5.12
CA ILE A 202 -0.40 21.03 5.03
C ILE A 202 0.06 20.25 3.79
N ILE A 203 -0.53 19.08 3.54
CA ILE A 203 -0.25 18.29 2.33
C ILE A 203 -0.52 19.12 1.09
N TYR A 204 -1.72 19.70 1.00
CA TYR A 204 -2.15 20.48 -0.15
C TYR A 204 -1.29 21.73 -0.36
N ARG A 205 -1.03 22.50 0.69
CA ARG A 205 -0.34 23.79 0.58
C ARG A 205 1.17 23.67 0.44
N ASP A 206 1.77 22.77 1.22
CA ASP A 206 3.22 22.75 1.43
C ASP A 206 3.87 21.54 0.73
N PHE A 207 3.38 20.33 1.00
CA PHE A 207 3.99 19.11 0.44
C PHE A 207 3.85 19.03 -1.09
N LEU A 208 2.67 19.37 -1.62
CA LEU A 208 2.41 19.33 -3.06
C LEU A 208 2.99 20.52 -3.84
N LYS A 209 3.39 21.61 -3.17
CA LYS A 209 3.84 22.85 -3.81
C LYS A 209 4.92 22.62 -4.85
N ASN A 210 6.03 21.98 -4.46
CA ASN A 210 7.18 21.76 -5.33
C ASN A 210 6.94 20.66 -6.37
N LEU A 211 5.85 19.89 -6.26
CA LEU A 211 5.49 18.85 -7.22
C LEU A 211 4.65 19.40 -8.37
N ARG A 212 3.89 20.47 -8.15
CA ARG A 212 3.08 21.13 -9.19
C ARG A 212 3.92 21.68 -10.34
N GLU A 213 5.13 22.12 -10.03
CA GLU A 213 6.07 22.70 -10.99
C GLU A 213 6.82 21.63 -11.80
N LYS A 214 6.72 20.34 -11.43
CA LYS A 214 7.41 19.26 -12.15
C LYS A 214 6.70 18.94 -13.46
N GLU A 215 7.45 18.81 -14.54
CA GLU A 215 6.90 18.49 -15.86
C GLU A 215 6.52 17.01 -16.02
N ASP A 216 7.01 16.14 -15.15
CA ASP A 216 6.76 14.69 -15.17
C ASP A 216 5.24 14.39 -15.12
N THR A 217 4.76 13.73 -16.17
CA THR A 217 3.34 13.38 -16.35
C THR A 217 2.80 12.49 -15.22
N LYS A 218 3.60 11.55 -14.71
CA LYS A 218 3.17 10.67 -13.61
C LYS A 218 3.05 11.45 -12.31
N VAL A 219 3.99 12.35 -12.03
CA VAL A 219 3.90 13.26 -10.89
C VAL A 219 2.63 14.11 -10.99
N LYS A 220 2.37 14.74 -12.15
CA LYS A 220 1.17 15.56 -12.36
C LYS A 220 -0.12 14.78 -12.11
N GLN A 221 -0.24 13.56 -12.65
CA GLN A 221 -1.42 12.71 -12.47
C GLN A 221 -1.68 12.37 -10.99
N ILE A 222 -0.64 11.98 -10.25
CA ILE A 222 -0.73 11.64 -8.83
C ILE A 222 -1.08 12.88 -8.00
N VAL A 223 -0.43 14.02 -8.28
CA VAL A 223 -0.73 15.31 -7.63
C VAL A 223 -2.19 15.69 -7.85
N MET A 224 -2.67 15.70 -9.10
CA MET A 224 -4.06 16.04 -9.42
C MET A 224 -5.05 15.11 -8.71
N SER A 225 -4.77 13.81 -8.67
CA SER A 225 -5.63 12.84 -7.98
C SER A 225 -5.66 13.05 -6.46
N LEU A 226 -4.53 13.38 -5.83
CA LEU A 226 -4.48 13.68 -4.40
C LEU A 226 -5.15 15.02 -4.08
N GLU A 227 -5.01 16.03 -4.94
CA GLU A 227 -5.72 17.31 -4.81
C GLU A 227 -7.22 17.11 -4.89
N ASP A 228 -7.72 16.38 -5.89
CA ASP A 228 -9.13 16.06 -6.02
C ASP A 228 -9.66 15.33 -4.78
N TYR A 229 -8.92 14.33 -4.28
CA TYR A 229 -9.29 13.61 -3.05
C TYR A 229 -9.49 14.55 -1.86
N ILE A 230 -8.59 15.53 -1.69
CA ILE A 230 -8.62 16.51 -0.60
C ILE A 230 -9.78 17.49 -0.80
N GLN A 231 -9.88 18.10 -1.98
CA GLN A 231 -10.83 19.17 -2.29
C GLN A 231 -12.27 18.66 -2.32
N SER A 232 -12.51 17.48 -2.90
CA SER A 232 -13.83 16.85 -2.95
C SER A 232 -14.19 16.10 -1.65
N ASN A 233 -13.35 16.20 -0.61
CA ASN A 233 -13.58 15.61 0.71
C ASN A 233 -13.84 14.09 0.66
N GLN A 234 -13.18 13.34 -0.23
CA GLN A 234 -13.44 11.90 -0.39
C GLN A 234 -13.18 11.12 0.90
N PHE A 235 -12.28 11.60 1.78
CA PHE A 235 -12.05 11.04 3.11
C PHE A 235 -13.27 11.06 4.04
N GLN A 236 -14.36 11.74 3.68
CA GLN A 236 -15.62 11.68 4.45
C GLN A 236 -16.52 10.53 3.99
N LYS A 237 -16.29 9.98 2.80
CA LYS A 237 -17.04 8.88 2.24
C LYS A 237 -16.39 7.56 2.62
N GLU A 238 -17.23 6.57 2.89
CA GLU A 238 -16.76 5.22 3.17
C GLU A 238 -16.12 4.62 1.90
N PRO A 239 -14.87 4.12 1.96
CA PRO A 239 -14.22 3.53 0.79
C PRO A 239 -14.90 2.25 0.32
N GLU A 240 -14.88 1.99 -0.98
CA GLU A 240 -15.42 0.75 -1.53
C GLU A 240 -14.71 -0.48 -0.92
N GLY A 241 -15.50 -1.47 -0.48
CA GLY A 241 -15.00 -2.70 0.13
C GLY A 241 -14.46 -2.53 1.56
N TRP A 242 -14.54 -1.33 2.14
CA TRP A 242 -14.10 -1.08 3.52
C TRP A 242 -14.84 -1.96 4.53
N ARG A 243 -16.16 -2.12 4.37
CA ARG A 243 -16.93 -3.11 5.13
C ARG A 243 -16.83 -4.48 4.48
N LEU A 244 -16.55 -5.48 5.31
CA LEU A 244 -16.71 -6.87 4.91
C LEU A 244 -18.19 -7.16 4.62
N LYS A 245 -18.45 -7.76 3.46
CA LYS A 245 -19.78 -8.16 3.02
C LYS A 245 -20.32 -9.30 3.90
N ASP A 246 -21.60 -9.22 4.23
CA ASP A 246 -22.32 -10.37 4.75
C ASP A 246 -22.53 -11.39 3.63
N SER A 247 -22.39 -12.69 3.92
CA SER A 247 -22.49 -13.77 2.94
C SER A 247 -23.88 -13.92 2.30
N LEU A 248 -24.89 -13.17 2.76
CA LEU A 248 -26.30 -13.31 2.38
C LEU A 248 -26.79 -12.29 1.32
N GLN A 249 -25.94 -11.37 0.84
CA GLN A 249 -26.36 -10.39 -0.18
C GLN A 249 -25.77 -10.68 -1.56
N SER A 250 -26.08 -11.85 -2.10
CA SER A 250 -25.99 -12.11 -3.54
C SER A 250 -27.33 -12.66 -4.02
N ASN A 251 -28.28 -11.77 -4.22
CA ASN A 251 -29.41 -11.91 -5.14
C ASN A 251 -29.98 -10.51 -5.37
N GLU A 252 -29.20 -9.66 -6.04
CA GLU A 252 -29.83 -8.59 -6.81
C GLU A 252 -30.47 -9.25 -8.02
N PHE A 253 -31.80 -9.30 -7.99
CA PHE A 253 -32.68 -9.64 -9.10
C PHE A 253 -32.30 -8.77 -10.31
N ASN A 254 -31.65 -9.36 -11.32
CA ASN A 254 -31.62 -8.78 -12.65
C ASN A 254 -32.88 -9.26 -13.40
N ALA A 255 -33.94 -8.45 -13.32
CA ALA A 255 -35.09 -8.57 -14.19
C ALA A 255 -34.94 -7.54 -15.32
N SER A 256 -34.35 -7.98 -16.44
CA SER A 256 -34.41 -7.40 -17.80
C SER A 256 -33.16 -7.85 -18.57
N GLU A 257 -33.16 -8.30 -19.81
CA GLU A 257 -34.18 -8.57 -20.81
C GLU A 257 -33.44 -9.45 -21.83
N SER A 258 -34.18 -10.37 -22.43
CA SER A 258 -33.78 -11.14 -23.60
C SER A 258 -33.39 -10.22 -24.77
N ASN A 259 -32.23 -10.46 -25.40
CA ASN A 259 -32.13 -10.52 -26.85
C ASN A 259 -30.81 -11.15 -27.31
N GLN A 260 -30.96 -12.21 -28.10
CA GLN A 260 -29.91 -12.83 -28.91
C GLN A 260 -29.46 -11.87 -30.01
N SER A 261 -28.16 -11.85 -30.31
CA SER A 261 -27.68 -11.87 -31.69
C SER A 261 -26.20 -12.27 -31.74
N ASP A 262 -25.95 -13.39 -32.42
CA ASP A 262 -24.68 -13.76 -33.02
C ASP A 262 -24.15 -12.64 -33.94
N HIS A 263 -22.85 -12.37 -33.92
CA HIS A 263 -21.97 -12.55 -35.10
C HIS A 263 -20.53 -12.03 -34.91
N HIS A 264 -19.61 -12.83 -35.48
CA HIS A 264 -18.31 -12.50 -36.06
C HIS A 264 -17.06 -12.26 -35.19
N GLN A 265 -16.27 -13.33 -35.09
CA GLN A 265 -14.80 -13.28 -35.03
C GLN A 265 -14.21 -12.90 -36.40
N GLN A 266 -13.29 -11.94 -36.42
CA GLN A 266 -12.33 -11.77 -37.51
C GLN A 266 -10.95 -11.44 -36.93
N TYR A 267 -9.96 -12.19 -37.40
CA TYR A 267 -8.54 -12.09 -37.08
C TYR A 267 -7.93 -10.76 -37.55
N GLN A 268 -6.96 -10.21 -36.81
CA GLN A 268 -5.70 -9.83 -37.44
C GLN A 268 -4.53 -9.64 -36.45
N ASN A 269 -3.42 -10.24 -36.88
CA ASN A 269 -2.07 -10.18 -36.38
C ASN A 269 -1.45 -8.80 -36.72
N SER A 270 -0.62 -8.22 -35.85
CA SER A 270 0.50 -7.35 -36.28
C SER A 270 1.46 -7.06 -35.12
N SER A 271 2.64 -7.67 -35.24
CA SER A 271 3.88 -7.23 -34.59
C SER A 271 4.20 -5.78 -34.92
N ARG A 272 4.67 -5.01 -33.93
CA ARG A 272 5.64 -3.93 -34.13
C ARG A 272 6.41 -3.70 -32.84
N GLY A 273 7.72 -3.95 -32.90
CA GLY A 273 8.64 -3.65 -31.83
C GLY A 273 8.81 -2.14 -31.66
N TYR A 274 9.14 -1.75 -30.43
CA TYR A 274 9.76 -0.48 -30.13
C TYR A 274 10.92 -0.71 -29.17
N ASN A 275 12.11 -0.57 -29.73
CA ASN A 275 13.32 -0.22 -29.02
C ASN A 275 13.21 1.27 -28.67
N SER A 276 13.41 1.66 -27.41
CA SER A 276 13.79 3.05 -27.08
C SER A 276 14.45 3.07 -25.71
N GLY A 277 15.74 3.40 -25.71
CA GLY A 277 16.50 3.70 -24.52
C GLY A 277 16.05 5.04 -23.94
N TYR A 278 15.93 5.08 -22.61
CA TYR A 278 15.82 6.32 -21.87
C TYR A 278 16.84 6.27 -20.73
N GLN A 279 18.00 6.85 -21.00
CA GLN A 279 18.84 7.46 -19.98
C GLN A 279 18.33 8.88 -19.81
N GLU A 280 17.78 9.25 -18.65
CA GLU A 280 17.69 10.66 -18.29
C GLU A 280 17.73 10.90 -16.79
N GLN A 281 18.27 12.06 -16.48
CA GLN A 281 18.99 12.43 -15.28
C GLN A 281 18.05 12.82 -14.13
N TYR A 282 18.10 12.07 -13.03
CA TYR A 282 17.61 12.58 -11.75
C TYR A 282 18.64 13.54 -11.16
N ASN A 283 18.45 14.83 -11.40
CA ASN A 283 19.25 15.89 -10.80
C ASN A 283 18.76 16.12 -9.36
N TYR A 284 19.39 15.45 -8.38
CA TYR A 284 19.19 15.75 -6.96
C TYR A 284 20.22 16.79 -6.54
N ASN A 285 19.86 18.06 -6.68
CA ASN A 285 20.57 19.14 -6.02
C ASN A 285 19.57 19.95 -5.18
N SER A 286 19.46 19.61 -3.90
CA SER A 286 18.92 20.55 -2.91
C SER A 286 19.82 20.49 -1.68
N GLY A 287 20.73 21.45 -1.58
CA GLY A 287 21.49 21.69 -0.37
C GLY A 287 20.55 22.20 0.72
N ASN A 288 20.41 21.45 1.80
CA ASN A 288 20.20 21.98 3.13
C ASN A 288 20.69 20.96 4.16
N ARG A 289 21.85 21.24 4.74
CA ARG A 289 22.42 20.53 5.89
C ARG A 289 21.57 20.86 7.12
N TYR A 290 20.90 19.85 7.67
CA TYR A 290 20.52 19.87 9.08
C TYR A 290 21.18 18.67 9.76
N THR A 291 22.17 18.96 10.60
CA THR A 291 22.84 18.02 11.49
C THR A 291 21.91 17.69 12.65
N TYR A 292 21.46 16.45 12.75
CA TYR A 292 20.81 15.93 13.96
C TYR A 292 21.88 15.60 15.01
N ARG A 293 21.80 16.23 16.18
CA ARG A 293 22.47 15.79 17.40
C ARG A 293 21.64 14.66 18.02
N ARG A 294 22.35 13.63 18.49
CA ARG A 294 21.81 12.39 19.09
C ARG A 294 20.91 12.63 20.28
#